data_AF-A0A1R4GQ87-F1
#
_entry.id   AF-A0A1R4GQ87-F1
#
_cell.length_a   1.000
_cell.length_b   1.000
_cell.length_c   1.000
_cell.angle_alpha   90.00
_cell.angle_beta   90.00
_cell.angle_gamma   90.00
#
_symmetry.space_group_name_H-M   'P 1'
#
loop_
_entity.id
_entity.type
_entity.pdbx_description
1 polymer ?
#
loop_
_entity_poly.entity_id
_entity_poly.type
_entity_poly.pdbx_seq_one_letter_code
_entity_poly.pdbx_strand_id
1 'polypeptide(L)'
;MPNTDIIFKDLNSKDRPFFSHPSTHAALRIRQRTSMLPHELMHFLDLNICIDITQEYGTYGNHKKHLLFYSPKDYFYYVAIQDGLSGKVITVLHLGFHKTLAWPVTDEQCKAARQVYFDYISQLEQEMSTVKSESNINQNLNYQQAKDKVENDRKFKEITNFKRTYKVLVNALYICEEGQAKRRTLFKLSVDYYINDFEKSIKQLLYNNIEITKRIDHHIRRKRLFHETIYRLVFENKKNRNENYVFDFRPSWEAQEHAAHYARQRKIMNQWLSGYQTKCLALPVPSSMKLLRLSY
;
A
#
# COMPACT_ATOMS: atom_id res chain seq x y z
N MET A 1 -14.15 17.44 -21.33
CA MET A 1 -13.32 16.30 -20.88
C MET A 1 -13.61 16.14 -19.40
N PRO A 2 -14.37 15.10 -18.98
CA PRO A 2 -14.65 14.91 -17.56
C PRO A 2 -13.35 14.64 -16.83
N ASN A 3 -13.22 15.24 -15.65
CA ASN A 3 -12.05 15.25 -14.80
C ASN A 3 -11.82 13.83 -14.26
N THR A 4 -10.98 13.02 -14.91
CA THR A 4 -10.75 11.58 -14.62
C THR A 4 -10.00 11.32 -13.31
N ASP A 5 -9.75 12.36 -12.52
CA ASP A 5 -9.12 12.29 -11.20
C ASP A 5 -10.12 11.91 -10.08
N ILE A 6 -11.31 11.42 -10.43
CA ILE A 6 -12.30 10.89 -9.48
C ILE A 6 -11.80 9.55 -8.90
N ILE A 7 -10.90 9.68 -7.93
CA ILE A 7 -10.89 9.02 -6.63
C ILE A 7 -10.88 7.48 -6.64
N PHE A 8 -9.73 6.90 -7.01
CA PHE A 8 -9.37 5.54 -6.57
C PHE A 8 -9.18 5.41 -5.04
N LYS A 9 -9.01 6.53 -4.32
CA LYS A 9 -8.85 6.52 -2.86
C LYS A 9 -10.11 6.04 -2.11
N ASP A 10 -11.29 6.15 -2.71
CA ASP A 10 -12.56 5.80 -2.05
C ASP A 10 -12.96 4.33 -2.28
N LEU A 11 -12.31 3.64 -3.23
CA LEU A 11 -12.54 2.21 -3.51
C LEU A 11 -11.79 1.27 -2.57
N ASN A 12 -10.84 1.79 -1.77
CA ASN A 12 -10.16 1.05 -0.70
C ASN A 12 -11.03 0.80 0.55
N SER A 13 -12.31 1.21 0.53
CA SER A 13 -13.23 1.11 1.68
C SER A 13 -14.06 -0.17 1.75
N LYS A 14 -13.95 -1.07 0.76
CA LYS A 14 -14.68 -2.34 0.75
C LYS A 14 -13.68 -3.48 0.92
N ASP A 15 -13.76 -4.19 2.05
CA ASP A 15 -13.06 -5.44 2.39
C ASP A 15 -13.41 -6.58 1.39
N ARG A 16 -13.08 -6.40 0.11
CA ARG A 16 -13.19 -7.46 -0.89
C ARG A 16 -11.84 -8.16 -0.98
N PRO A 17 -11.76 -9.48 -0.79
CA PRO A 17 -10.54 -10.21 -1.09
C PRO A 17 -10.26 -10.09 -2.60
N PHE A 18 -9.15 -9.45 -2.94
CA PHE A 18 -8.66 -9.40 -4.32
C PHE A 18 -8.17 -10.79 -4.72
N PHE A 19 -8.65 -11.31 -5.85
CA PHE A 19 -8.14 -12.58 -6.41
C PHE A 19 -6.82 -12.32 -7.13
N SER A 20 -6.76 -11.22 -7.89
CA SER A 20 -5.60 -10.80 -8.66
C SER A 20 -4.54 -10.17 -7.75
N HIS A 21 -3.33 -10.69 -7.81
CA HIS A 21 -2.19 -10.12 -7.10
C HIS A 21 -0.93 -10.12 -7.98
N PRO A 22 -0.11 -9.05 -7.92
CA PRO A 22 1.04 -8.94 -8.81
C PRO A 22 2.22 -9.75 -8.25
N SER A 23 2.92 -10.46 -9.13
CA SER A 23 4.28 -10.91 -8.81
C SER A 23 5.22 -9.71 -8.65
N THR A 24 6.36 -9.90 -7.97
CA THR A 24 7.40 -8.87 -7.84
C THR A 24 7.84 -8.34 -9.21
N HIS A 25 7.94 -9.23 -10.20
CA HIS A 25 8.26 -8.86 -11.57
C HIS A 25 7.15 -8.03 -12.23
N ALA A 26 5.90 -8.46 -12.11
CA ALA A 26 4.76 -7.72 -12.66
C ALA A 26 4.64 -6.32 -12.04
N ALA A 27 4.75 -6.19 -10.72
CA ALA A 27 4.68 -4.91 -10.03
C ALA A 27 5.75 -3.92 -10.54
N LEU A 28 6.97 -4.41 -10.80
CA LEU A 28 8.03 -3.61 -11.39
C LEU A 28 7.72 -3.23 -12.84
N ARG A 29 7.22 -4.15 -13.66
CA ARG A 29 6.85 -3.86 -15.06
C ARG A 29 5.70 -2.88 -15.18
N ILE A 30 4.68 -2.99 -14.33
CA ILE A 30 3.56 -2.03 -14.27
C ILE A 30 4.10 -0.62 -14.04
N ARG A 31 4.93 -0.44 -13.01
CA ARG A 31 5.52 0.87 -12.68
C ARG A 31 6.45 1.42 -13.76
N GLN A 32 7.09 0.56 -14.54
CA GLN A 32 8.01 0.98 -15.60
C GLN A 32 7.31 1.29 -16.92
N ARG A 33 6.16 0.67 -17.19
CA ARG A 33 5.54 0.64 -18.52
C ARG A 33 4.19 1.35 -18.59
N THR A 34 3.53 1.56 -17.45
CA THR A 34 2.20 2.16 -17.38
C THR A 34 2.20 3.28 -16.34
N SER A 35 1.33 4.28 -16.51
CA SER A 35 1.08 5.28 -15.47
C SER A 35 0.12 4.80 -14.38
N MET A 36 -0.31 3.54 -14.43
CA MET A 36 -1.17 2.91 -13.44
C MET A 36 -0.38 2.35 -12.26
N LEU A 37 -0.96 2.38 -11.06
CA LEU A 37 -0.40 1.72 -9.90
C LEU A 37 -0.74 0.22 -9.92
N PRO A 38 0.12 -0.66 -9.37
CA PRO A 38 -0.14 -2.10 -9.37
C PRO A 38 -1.49 -2.50 -8.76
N HIS A 39 -1.92 -1.84 -7.68
CA HIS A 39 -3.22 -2.13 -7.07
C HIS A 39 -4.40 -1.64 -7.93
N GLU A 40 -4.26 -0.52 -8.64
CA GLU A 40 -5.29 -0.04 -9.59
C GLU A 40 -5.49 -1.08 -10.70
N LEU A 41 -4.39 -1.63 -11.23
CA LEU A 41 -4.47 -2.68 -12.24
C LEU A 41 -5.08 -3.97 -11.70
N MET A 42 -4.70 -4.43 -10.49
CA MET A 42 -5.31 -5.64 -9.93
C MET A 42 -6.82 -5.47 -9.74
N HIS A 43 -7.25 -4.29 -9.30
CA HIS A 43 -8.66 -3.96 -9.17
C HIS A 43 -9.39 -4.03 -10.53
N PHE A 44 -8.76 -3.54 -11.61
CA PHE A 44 -9.32 -3.65 -12.96
C PHE A 44 -9.49 -5.10 -13.40
N LEU A 45 -8.50 -5.95 -13.11
CA LEU A 45 -8.56 -7.37 -13.46
C LEU A 45 -9.64 -8.10 -12.65
N ASP A 46 -9.76 -7.83 -11.35
CA ASP A 46 -10.78 -8.46 -10.49
C ASP A 46 -12.21 -8.04 -10.82
N LEU A 47 -12.38 -6.83 -11.35
CA LEU A 47 -13.68 -6.35 -11.87
C LEU A 47 -13.94 -6.80 -13.31
N ASN A 48 -13.07 -7.62 -13.91
CA ASN A 48 -13.14 -8.04 -15.31
C ASN A 48 -13.23 -6.85 -16.29
N ILE A 49 -12.57 -5.72 -15.98
CA ILE A 49 -12.45 -4.56 -16.87
C ILE A 49 -11.32 -4.81 -17.88
N CYS A 50 -11.37 -5.96 -18.51
CA CYS A 50 -10.40 -6.44 -19.48
C CYS A 50 -11.06 -7.51 -20.35
N ILE A 51 -10.42 -7.81 -21.47
CA ILE A 51 -10.86 -8.87 -22.38
C ILE A 51 -9.86 -10.01 -22.34
N ASP A 52 -10.38 -11.21 -22.18
CA ASP A 52 -9.58 -12.42 -22.34
C ASP A 52 -9.32 -12.64 -23.84
N ILE A 53 -8.05 -12.56 -24.23
CA ILE A 53 -7.58 -12.78 -25.59
C ILE A 53 -6.79 -14.09 -25.72
N THR A 54 -6.89 -14.97 -24.71
CA THR A 54 -6.18 -16.27 -24.68
C THR A 54 -6.62 -17.13 -25.85
N GLN A 55 -5.63 -17.68 -26.58
CA GLN A 55 -5.88 -18.67 -27.63
C GLN A 55 -5.65 -20.07 -27.07
N GLU A 56 -6.65 -20.95 -27.21
CA GLU A 56 -6.63 -22.33 -26.71
C GLU A 56 -5.51 -23.20 -27.34
N TYR A 57 -4.95 -22.76 -28.47
CA TYR A 57 -3.98 -23.51 -29.27
C TYR A 57 -2.52 -23.03 -29.13
N GLY A 58 -2.23 -22.18 -28.15
CA GLY A 58 -0.87 -21.67 -27.91
C GLY A 58 0.02 -22.65 -27.14
N THR A 59 1.30 -22.75 -27.53
CA THR A 59 2.37 -23.53 -26.87
C THR A 59 2.67 -23.13 -25.41
N TYR A 60 1.94 -22.16 -24.86
CA TYR A 60 2.17 -21.57 -23.55
C TYR A 60 1.11 -21.99 -22.54
N GLY A 61 1.22 -23.24 -22.05
CA GLY A 61 0.69 -23.73 -20.77
C GLY A 61 -0.78 -23.44 -20.45
N ASN A 62 -1.58 -24.51 -20.36
CA ASN A 62 -3.04 -24.61 -20.16
C ASN A 62 -3.70 -23.77 -19.04
N HIS A 63 -2.97 -22.91 -18.33
CA HIS A 63 -3.46 -22.12 -17.20
C HIS A 63 -3.12 -20.62 -17.30
N LYS A 64 -2.45 -20.14 -18.36
CA LYS A 64 -2.12 -18.72 -18.50
C LYS A 64 -3.21 -17.97 -19.27
N LYS A 65 -3.76 -16.93 -18.65
CA LYS A 65 -4.68 -15.99 -19.28
C LYS A 65 -3.95 -14.75 -19.77
N HIS A 66 -4.26 -14.35 -20.98
CA HIS A 66 -3.81 -13.10 -21.60
C HIS A 66 -4.96 -12.10 -21.56
N LEU A 67 -4.87 -11.13 -20.66
CA LEU A 67 -5.92 -10.16 -20.41
C LEU A 67 -5.54 -8.81 -21.03
N LEU A 68 -6.27 -8.41 -22.06
CA LEU A 68 -6.12 -7.12 -22.73
C LEU A 68 -6.91 -6.06 -21.98
N PHE A 69 -6.25 -4.96 -21.59
CA PHE A 69 -6.90 -3.83 -20.95
C PHE A 69 -6.45 -2.50 -21.56
N TYR A 70 -7.32 -1.50 -21.44
CA TYR A 70 -7.05 -0.12 -21.84
C TYR A 70 -6.61 0.69 -20.63
N SER A 71 -5.45 1.35 -20.72
CA SER A 71 -4.98 2.30 -19.71
C SER A 71 -5.51 3.70 -20.07
N PRO A 72 -6.45 4.26 -19.30
CA PRO A 72 -6.98 5.59 -19.57
C PRO A 72 -5.93 6.69 -19.36
N LYS A 73 -4.98 6.49 -18.43
CA LYS A 73 -3.91 7.45 -18.14
C LYS A 73 -2.90 7.55 -19.28
N ASP A 74 -2.61 6.42 -19.92
CA ASP A 74 -1.61 6.34 -21.00
C ASP A 74 -2.24 6.46 -22.40
N TYR A 75 -3.57 6.45 -22.50
CA TYR A 75 -4.31 6.32 -23.77
C TYR A 75 -3.82 5.15 -24.63
N PHE A 76 -3.43 4.05 -23.98
CA PHE A 76 -2.72 2.94 -24.61
C PHE A 76 -3.22 1.58 -24.10
N TYR A 77 -2.94 0.53 -24.87
CA TYR A 77 -3.37 -0.84 -24.58
C TYR A 77 -2.21 -1.71 -24.09
N TYR A 78 -2.51 -2.56 -23.12
CA TYR A 78 -1.54 -3.45 -22.51
C TYR A 78 -2.14 -4.84 -22.33
N VAL A 79 -1.27 -5.85 -22.29
CA VAL A 79 -1.65 -7.24 -22.03
C VAL A 79 -1.05 -7.65 -20.69
N ALA A 80 -1.90 -7.99 -19.73
CA ALA A 80 -1.51 -8.64 -18.49
C ALA A 80 -1.51 -10.16 -18.69
N ILE A 81 -0.43 -10.84 -18.30
CA ILE A 81 -0.37 -12.30 -18.27
C ILE A 81 -0.64 -12.74 -16.85
N GLN A 82 -1.74 -13.44 -16.65
CA GLN A 82 -2.19 -13.94 -15.36
C GLN A 82 -2.16 -15.47 -15.33
N ASP A 83 -1.77 -16.04 -14.20
CA ASP A 83 -2.03 -17.44 -13.91
C ASP A 83 -3.48 -17.62 -13.47
N GLY A 84 -4.28 -18.32 -14.28
CA GLY A 84 -5.71 -18.51 -14.09
C GLY A 84 -6.07 -19.35 -12.86
N LEU A 85 -5.14 -20.14 -12.32
CA LEU A 85 -5.39 -20.92 -11.10
C LEU A 85 -5.16 -20.09 -9.83
N SER A 86 -4.09 -19.31 -9.81
CA SER A 86 -3.68 -18.56 -8.61
C SER A 86 -4.14 -17.09 -8.60
N GLY A 87 -4.58 -16.55 -9.74
CA GLY A 87 -4.83 -15.12 -9.90
C GLY A 87 -3.56 -14.29 -9.98
N LYS A 88 -2.37 -14.91 -9.95
CA LYS A 88 -1.10 -14.21 -9.92
C LYS A 88 -0.80 -13.57 -11.28
N VAL A 89 -0.62 -12.26 -11.31
CA VAL A 89 -0.15 -11.55 -12.51
C VAL A 89 1.36 -11.71 -12.63
N ILE A 90 1.79 -12.37 -13.71
CA ILE A 90 3.18 -12.73 -13.98
C ILE A 90 3.91 -11.53 -14.57
N THR A 91 3.31 -10.84 -15.55
CA THR A 91 3.92 -9.68 -16.21
C THR A 91 2.88 -8.85 -16.95
N VAL A 92 3.26 -7.63 -17.35
CA VAL A 92 2.47 -6.72 -18.19
C VAL A 92 3.30 -6.28 -19.39
N LEU A 93 2.73 -6.41 -20.58
CA LEU A 93 3.39 -6.21 -21.86
C LEU A 93 2.69 -5.12 -22.67
N HIS A 94 3.47 -4.34 -23.45
CA HIS A 94 2.91 -3.57 -24.55
C HIS A 94 2.51 -4.51 -25.69
N LEU A 95 1.56 -4.09 -26.52
CA LEU A 95 1.11 -4.83 -27.70
C LEU A 95 2.26 -5.28 -28.61
N GLY A 96 3.27 -4.42 -28.83
CA GLY A 96 4.42 -4.75 -29.67
C GLY A 96 5.25 -5.91 -29.13
N PHE A 97 5.47 -5.97 -27.81
CA PHE A 97 6.19 -7.08 -27.19
C PHE A 97 5.34 -8.35 -27.15
N HIS A 98 4.04 -8.22 -26.90
CA HIS A 98 3.12 -9.37 -26.89
C HIS A 98 3.02 -10.01 -28.28
N LYS A 99 2.94 -9.21 -29.35
CA LYS A 99 2.96 -9.69 -30.74
C LYS A 99 4.19 -10.56 -31.05
N THR A 100 5.35 -10.21 -30.52
CA THR A 100 6.60 -10.99 -30.72
C THR A 100 6.64 -12.27 -29.90
N LEU A 101 6.02 -12.28 -28.71
CA LEU A 101 6.08 -13.41 -27.77
C LEU A 101 4.91 -14.39 -27.89
N ALA A 102 3.80 -13.96 -28.50
CA ALA A 102 2.56 -14.71 -28.60
C ALA A 102 1.91 -14.46 -29.97
N TRP A 103 0.77 -13.78 -30.03
CA TRP A 103 0.02 -13.46 -31.25
C TRP A 103 -0.31 -11.97 -31.33
N PRO A 104 -0.53 -11.41 -32.52
CA PRO A 104 -0.98 -10.04 -32.66
C PRO A 104 -2.38 -9.85 -32.06
N VAL A 105 -2.56 -8.74 -31.34
CA VAL A 105 -3.88 -8.25 -30.91
C VAL A 105 -4.52 -7.50 -32.07
N THR A 106 -5.79 -7.79 -32.34
CA THR A 106 -6.56 -7.14 -33.42
C THR A 106 -7.15 -5.81 -32.97
N ASP A 107 -7.39 -4.92 -33.93
CA ASP A 107 -8.03 -3.62 -33.65
C ASP A 107 -9.44 -3.78 -33.06
N GLU A 108 -10.15 -4.85 -33.42
CA GLU A 108 -11.46 -5.19 -32.87
C GLU A 108 -11.37 -5.50 -31.38
N GLN A 109 -10.37 -6.29 -30.96
CA GLN A 109 -10.10 -6.56 -29.55
C GLN A 109 -9.74 -5.29 -28.78
N CYS A 110 -8.95 -4.39 -29.38
CA CYS A 110 -8.64 -3.09 -28.79
C CYS A 110 -9.89 -2.20 -28.63
N LYS A 111 -10.78 -2.17 -29.63
CA LYS A 111 -12.06 -1.45 -29.54
C LYS A 111 -12.93 -2.02 -28.43
N ALA A 112 -13.05 -3.34 -28.37
CA ALA A 112 -13.83 -4.02 -27.34
C ALA A 112 -13.26 -3.74 -25.94
N ALA A 113 -11.94 -3.81 -25.74
CA ALA A 113 -11.33 -3.58 -24.42
C ALA A 113 -11.53 -2.14 -23.94
N ARG A 114 -11.52 -1.19 -24.89
CA ARG A 114 -11.84 0.21 -24.62
C ARG A 114 -13.32 0.40 -24.30
N GLN A 115 -14.22 -0.32 -24.98
CA GLN A 115 -15.65 -0.28 -24.72
C GLN A 115 -15.96 -0.77 -23.30
N VAL A 116 -15.40 -1.91 -22.90
CA VAL A 116 -15.55 -2.47 -21.54
C VAL A 116 -15.16 -1.44 -20.47
N TYR A 117 -14.08 -0.69 -20.70
CA TYR A 117 -13.68 0.39 -19.79
C TYR A 117 -14.71 1.53 -19.72
N PHE A 118 -15.24 1.98 -20.86
CA PHE A 118 -16.24 3.05 -20.86
C PHE A 118 -17.59 2.62 -20.29
N ASP A 119 -17.99 1.37 -20.51
CA ASP A 119 -19.19 0.80 -19.91
C ASP A 119 -19.07 0.79 -18.39
N TYR A 120 -17.90 0.41 -17.86
CA TYR A 120 -17.59 0.49 -16.44
C TYR A 120 -17.68 1.93 -15.88
N ILE A 121 -17.11 2.90 -16.57
CA ILE A 121 -17.20 4.32 -16.15
C ILE A 121 -18.66 4.80 -16.15
N SER A 122 -19.43 4.40 -17.16
CA SER A 122 -20.86 4.76 -17.24
C SER A 122 -21.68 4.16 -16.08
N GLN A 123 -21.38 2.92 -15.68
CA GLN A 123 -22.00 2.29 -14.52
C GLN A 123 -21.65 3.01 -13.22
N LEU A 124 -20.38 3.38 -13.03
CA LEU A 124 -19.95 4.16 -11.86
C LEU A 124 -20.67 5.51 -11.76
N GLU A 125 -20.83 6.23 -12.88
CA GLU A 125 -21.53 7.51 -12.90
C GLU A 125 -23.02 7.37 -12.54
N GLN A 126 -23.66 6.27 -12.95
CA GLN A 126 -25.03 5.94 -12.59
C GLN A 126 -25.19 5.60 -11.10
N GLU A 127 -24.28 4.78 -10.54
CA GLU A 127 -24.26 4.44 -9.11
C GLU A 127 -24.02 5.68 -8.23
N MET A 128 -23.17 6.60 -8.66
CA MET A 128 -22.95 7.86 -7.94
C MET A 128 -24.16 8.81 -8.01
N SER A 129 -25.03 8.65 -9.01
CA SER A 129 -26.24 9.45 -9.17
C SER A 129 -27.42 8.91 -8.34
N THR A 130 -27.51 7.59 -8.14
CA THR A 130 -28.52 6.95 -7.28
C THR A 130 -28.23 7.14 -5.79
N VAL A 131 -26.95 7.11 -5.37
CA VAL A 131 -26.55 7.37 -3.98
C VAL A 131 -26.81 8.84 -3.57
N LYS A 132 -26.77 9.78 -4.53
CA LYS A 132 -27.16 11.19 -4.29
C LYS A 132 -28.67 11.38 -4.13
N SER A 133 -29.48 10.49 -4.69
CA SER A 133 -30.95 10.55 -4.55
C SER A 133 -31.43 9.88 -3.26
N GLU A 134 -30.80 8.78 -2.83
CA GLU A 134 -31.10 8.12 -1.55
C GLU A 134 -30.61 8.91 -0.32
N SER A 135 -29.50 9.64 -0.44
CA SER A 135 -29.01 10.52 0.63
C SER A 135 -29.89 11.75 0.87
N ASN A 136 -30.63 12.23 -0.13
CA ASN A 136 -31.61 13.31 0.03
C ASN A 136 -32.93 12.87 0.71
N ILE A 137 -33.32 11.60 0.60
CA ILE A 137 -34.53 11.07 1.26
C ILE A 137 -34.25 10.77 2.74
N ASN A 138 -33.06 10.21 3.05
CA ASN A 138 -32.68 9.87 4.43
C ASN A 138 -32.28 11.09 5.29
N GLN A 139 -31.87 12.21 4.68
CA GLN A 139 -31.62 13.45 5.42
C GLN A 139 -32.92 14.11 5.91
N ASN A 140 -34.05 13.92 5.23
CA ASN A 140 -35.33 14.52 5.65
C ASN A 140 -36.00 13.79 6.83
N LEU A 141 -35.81 12.48 6.99
CA LEU A 141 -36.35 11.72 8.13
C LEU A 141 -35.52 11.88 9.41
N ASN A 142 -34.20 12.06 9.29
CA ASN A 142 -33.30 12.24 10.45
C ASN A 142 -33.33 13.67 11.04
N TYR A 143 -33.84 14.66 10.31
CA TYR A 143 -33.92 16.05 10.79
C TYR A 143 -35.03 16.28 11.83
N GLN A 144 -36.07 15.43 11.86
CA GLN A 144 -37.17 15.55 12.83
C GLN A 144 -36.93 14.75 14.12
N GLN A 145 -36.17 13.64 14.07
CA GLN A 145 -35.88 12.82 15.26
C GLN A 145 -34.65 13.29 16.07
N ALA A 146 -33.81 14.15 15.50
CA ALA A 146 -32.63 14.71 16.18
C ALA A 146 -32.91 15.99 17.00
N LYS A 147 -34.14 16.55 16.96
CA LYS A 147 -34.47 17.77 17.72
C LYS A 147 -34.79 17.52 19.20
N ASP A 148 -35.19 16.30 19.59
CA ASP A 148 -35.59 15.99 20.96
C ASP A 148 -34.53 15.23 21.79
N LYS A 149 -33.35 14.94 21.20
CA LYS A 149 -32.26 14.20 21.89
C LYS A 149 -30.92 14.95 22.03
N VAL A 150 -30.79 16.16 21.48
CA VAL A 150 -29.52 16.92 21.50
C VAL A 150 -29.44 17.95 22.64
N GLU A 151 -30.47 18.07 23.49
CA GLU A 151 -30.46 19.04 24.60
C GLU A 151 -29.60 18.65 25.81
N ASN A 152 -29.08 17.42 25.90
CA ASN A 152 -28.39 16.97 27.13
C ASN A 152 -26.90 16.62 27.04
N ASP A 153 -26.23 16.68 25.88
CA ASP A 153 -24.81 16.25 25.81
C ASP A 153 -23.84 17.13 25.01
N ARG A 154 -24.21 18.39 24.73
CA ARG A 154 -23.23 19.39 24.27
C ARG A 154 -22.79 20.29 25.41
N LYS A 155 -21.92 19.76 26.27
CA LYS A 155 -20.83 20.60 26.79
C LYS A 155 -20.00 21.03 25.60
N PHE A 156 -20.28 22.23 25.10
CA PHE A 156 -19.49 22.94 24.10
C PHE A 156 -18.00 22.84 24.48
N LYS A 157 -17.23 22.04 23.74
CA LYS A 157 -15.79 22.21 23.66
C LYS A 157 -15.54 23.25 22.58
N GLU A 158 -15.23 24.45 23.04
CA GLU A 158 -14.87 25.58 22.19
C GLU A 158 -13.82 25.17 21.15
N ILE A 159 -14.13 25.39 19.87
CA ILE A 159 -13.17 25.30 18.78
C ILE A 159 -12.19 26.45 18.98
N THR A 160 -11.03 26.13 19.56
CA THR A 160 -9.99 27.12 19.80
C THR A 160 -9.18 27.31 18.51
N ASN A 161 -9.33 28.48 17.88
CA ASN A 161 -8.67 28.89 16.62
C ASN A 161 -7.15 29.17 16.76
N PHE A 162 -6.49 28.67 17.81
CA PHE A 162 -5.09 28.98 18.09
C PHE A 162 -4.18 27.87 17.56
N LYS A 163 -3.38 28.21 16.54
CA LYS A 163 -2.28 27.38 16.05
C LYS A 163 -1.24 27.25 17.15
N ARG A 164 -0.95 26.02 17.59
CA ARG A 164 0.07 25.73 18.61
C ARG A 164 1.09 24.76 18.05
N THR A 165 2.36 24.97 18.41
CA THR A 165 3.44 24.05 18.07
C THR A 165 3.51 22.93 19.10
N TYR A 166 3.31 21.70 18.65
CA TYR A 166 3.38 20.51 19.48
C TYR A 166 4.60 19.66 19.15
N LYS A 167 5.13 18.97 20.16
CA LYS A 167 6.22 18.02 20.00
C LYS A 167 5.63 16.62 19.83
N VAL A 168 5.82 16.04 18.65
CA VAL A 168 5.34 14.71 18.27
C VAL A 168 6.50 13.73 18.32
N LEU A 169 6.28 12.57 18.94
CA LEU A 169 7.21 11.46 19.00
C LEU A 169 6.87 10.47 17.89
N VAL A 170 7.84 10.18 17.03
CA VAL A 170 7.70 9.15 16.00
C VAL A 170 8.29 7.86 16.53
N ASN A 171 7.47 6.82 16.67
CA ASN A 171 7.88 5.50 17.17
C ASN A 171 7.68 4.45 16.10
N ALA A 172 8.63 3.52 15.99
CA ALA A 172 8.48 2.31 15.19
C ALA A 172 8.13 1.13 16.08
N LEU A 173 7.08 0.41 15.70
CA LEU A 173 6.73 -0.89 16.24
C LEU A 173 7.27 -1.96 15.29
N TYR A 174 8.07 -2.86 15.84
CA TYR A 174 8.76 -3.88 15.08
C TYR A 174 8.82 -5.19 15.86
N ILE A 175 8.98 -6.29 15.15
CA ILE A 175 9.21 -7.60 15.75
C ILE A 175 10.72 -7.82 15.83
N CYS A 176 11.21 -8.14 17.03
CA CYS A 176 12.62 -8.46 17.21
C CYS A 176 12.93 -9.88 16.73
N GLU A 177 14.22 -10.22 16.65
CA GLU A 177 14.69 -11.55 16.26
C GLU A 177 14.19 -12.66 17.22
N GLU A 178 13.86 -12.30 18.47
CA GLU A 178 13.28 -13.22 19.46
C GLU A 178 11.76 -13.43 19.25
N GLY A 179 11.17 -12.82 18.22
CA GLY A 179 9.74 -12.91 17.91
C GLY A 179 8.84 -12.00 18.75
N GLN A 180 9.40 -11.16 19.63
CA GLN A 180 8.62 -10.26 20.48
C GLN A 180 8.37 -8.91 19.80
N ALA A 181 7.16 -8.38 19.97
CA ALA A 181 6.85 -7.01 19.54
C ALA A 181 7.57 -6.01 20.45
N LYS A 182 8.40 -5.16 19.86
CA LYS A 182 9.13 -4.09 20.56
C LYS A 182 8.81 -2.74 19.93
N ARG A 183 8.92 -1.70 20.75
CA ARG A 183 8.71 -0.31 20.36
C ARG A 183 10.01 0.46 20.47
N ARG A 184 10.31 1.28 19.47
CA ARG A 184 11.50 2.15 19.49
C ARG A 184 11.20 3.53 18.92
N THR A 185 11.44 4.56 19.72
CA THR A 185 11.34 5.95 19.26
C THR A 185 12.40 6.21 18.20
N LEU A 186 12.03 6.75 17.04
CA LEU A 186 12.94 7.13 15.97
C LEU A 186 13.52 8.53 16.23
N PHE A 187 12.67 9.55 16.24
CA PHE A 187 13.02 10.94 16.49
C PHE A 187 11.82 11.75 17.02
N LYS A 188 12.07 13.02 17.33
CA LYS A 188 11.05 13.99 17.78
C LYS A 188 10.86 15.02 16.68
N LEU A 189 9.62 15.37 16.40
CA LEU A 189 9.26 16.34 15.38
C LEU A 189 8.40 17.44 16.01
N SER A 190 8.55 18.67 15.54
CA SER A 190 7.69 19.78 15.94
C SER A 190 6.67 20.01 14.82
N VAL A 191 5.38 19.86 15.12
CA VAL A 191 4.28 20.09 14.17
C VAL A 191 3.41 21.20 14.71
N ASP A 192 3.00 22.10 13.84
CA ASP A 192 1.96 23.06 14.16
C ASP A 192 0.60 22.50 13.73
N TYR A 193 -0.34 22.38 14.67
CA TYR A 193 -1.70 21.97 14.36
C TYR A 193 -2.72 22.57 15.34
N TYR A 194 -3.99 22.60 14.94
CA TYR A 194 -5.10 22.96 15.81
C TYR A 194 -5.45 21.81 16.74
N ILE A 195 -5.92 22.10 17.96
CA ILE A 195 -6.10 21.13 19.06
C ILE A 195 -6.90 19.87 18.65
N ASN A 196 -7.80 19.96 17.66
CA ASN A 196 -8.63 18.84 17.21
C ASN A 196 -8.19 18.21 15.87
N ASP A 197 -7.16 18.75 15.19
CA ASP A 197 -6.76 18.35 13.84
C ASP A 197 -5.45 17.56 13.79
N PHE A 198 -5.07 16.92 14.89
CA PHE A 198 -3.78 16.20 14.99
C PHE A 198 -3.60 15.18 13.86
N GLU A 199 -4.57 14.28 13.68
CA GLU A 199 -4.50 13.22 12.67
C GLU A 199 -4.41 13.80 11.25
N LYS A 200 -5.26 14.78 10.93
CA LYS A 200 -5.29 15.44 9.62
C LYS A 200 -3.97 16.13 9.31
N SER A 201 -3.38 16.78 10.32
CA SER A 201 -2.11 17.50 10.19
C SER A 201 -0.93 16.53 9.97
N ILE A 202 -0.91 15.39 10.66
CA ILE A 202 0.12 14.36 10.45
C ILE A 202 -0.02 13.72 9.06
N LYS A 203 -1.24 13.42 8.61
CA LYS A 203 -1.50 12.90 7.26
C LYS A 203 -1.02 13.86 6.18
N GLN A 204 -1.35 15.15 6.30
CA GLN A 204 -0.88 16.19 5.38
C GLN A 204 0.65 16.31 5.38
N LEU A 205 1.27 16.25 6.56
CA LEU A 205 2.71 16.34 6.71
C LEU A 205 3.45 15.15 6.09
N LEU A 206 2.88 13.93 6.18
CA LEU A 206 3.43 12.76 5.51
C LEU A 206 3.28 12.80 3.98
N TYR A 207 2.17 13.36 3.48
CA TYR A 207 1.90 13.46 2.04
C TYR A 207 2.72 14.57 1.37
N ASN A 208 2.81 15.73 2.02
CA ASN A 208 3.43 16.92 1.43
C ASN A 208 4.96 16.94 1.59
N ASN A 209 5.51 16.25 2.58
CA ASN A 209 6.92 16.40 2.94
C ASN A 209 7.72 15.10 2.79
N ILE A 210 8.27 14.92 1.59
CA ILE A 210 9.14 13.78 1.23
C ILE A 210 10.36 13.69 2.17
N GLU A 211 10.87 14.81 2.70
CA GLU A 211 12.03 14.80 3.59
C GLU A 211 11.78 14.03 4.89
N ILE A 212 10.53 14.00 5.35
CA ILE A 212 10.16 13.32 6.59
C ILE A 212 10.23 11.81 6.41
N THR A 213 9.80 11.30 5.25
CA THR A 213 9.97 9.88 4.90
C THR A 213 11.45 9.50 4.82
N LYS A 214 12.29 10.32 4.15
CA LYS A 214 13.75 10.13 4.12
C LYS A 214 14.37 10.15 5.52
N ARG A 215 13.87 11.01 6.40
CA ARG A 215 14.33 11.12 7.79
C ARG A 215 13.94 9.90 8.62
N ILE A 216 12.74 9.36 8.42
CA ILE A 216 12.29 8.09 9.01
C ILE A 216 13.24 6.96 8.59
N ASP A 217 13.50 6.81 7.29
CA ASP A 217 14.40 5.80 6.77
C ASP A 217 15.83 5.94 7.30
N HIS A 218 16.34 7.17 7.35
CA HIS A 218 17.64 7.47 7.93
C HIS A 218 17.73 7.01 9.39
N HIS A 219 16.71 7.30 10.21
CA HIS A 219 16.69 6.89 11.60
C HIS A 219 16.50 5.38 11.80
N ILE A 220 15.71 4.72 10.94
CA ILE A 220 15.58 3.25 10.93
C ILE A 220 16.94 2.61 10.67
N ARG A 221 17.67 3.09 9.66
CA ARG A 221 19.03 2.62 9.32
C ARG A 221 20.00 2.90 10.46
N ARG A 222 20.03 4.12 10.99
CA ARG A 222 20.91 4.52 12.10
C ARG A 222 20.67 3.69 13.37
N LYS A 223 19.41 3.34 13.67
CA LYS A 223 19.05 2.51 14.84
C LYS A 223 19.19 1.01 14.57
N ARG A 224 19.63 0.63 13.37
CA ARG A 224 19.83 -0.77 12.95
C ARG A 224 18.55 -1.61 13.07
N LEU A 225 17.41 -1.01 12.79
CA LEU A 225 16.13 -1.73 12.70
C LEU A 225 16.00 -2.31 11.30
N PHE A 226 15.50 -3.54 11.18
CA PHE A 226 15.18 -4.15 9.88
C PHE A 226 13.87 -3.54 9.38
N HIS A 227 13.89 -3.03 8.14
CA HIS A 227 12.75 -2.31 7.59
C HIS A 227 11.54 -3.24 7.44
N GLU A 228 11.78 -4.50 7.11
CA GLU A 228 10.75 -5.52 6.91
C GLU A 228 10.10 -6.01 8.21
N THR A 229 10.79 -5.87 9.35
CA THR A 229 10.21 -6.28 10.64
C THR A 229 9.39 -5.18 11.30
N ILE A 230 9.39 -3.96 10.72
CA ILE A 230 8.55 -2.85 11.16
C ILE A 230 7.16 -3.02 10.53
N TYR A 231 6.15 -3.19 11.37
CA TYR A 231 4.77 -3.32 10.92
C TYR A 231 3.98 -2.02 11.02
N ARG A 232 4.36 -1.13 11.96
CA ARG A 232 3.58 0.08 12.28
C ARG A 232 4.46 1.23 12.74
N LEU A 233 4.10 2.45 12.35
CA LEU A 233 4.60 3.70 12.94
C LEU A 233 3.51 4.34 13.80
N VAL A 234 3.92 4.88 14.94
CA VAL A 234 3.03 5.57 15.86
C VAL A 234 3.57 6.97 16.09
N PHE A 235 2.76 7.96 15.74
CA PHE A 235 2.97 9.37 16.00
C PHE A 235 2.21 9.73 17.26
N GLU A 236 2.92 10.08 18.33
CA GLU A 236 2.28 10.41 19.61
C GLU A 236 2.58 11.84 20.02
N ASN A 237 1.57 12.57 20.45
CA ASN A 237 1.78 13.88 21.05
C ASN A 237 2.48 13.72 22.41
N LYS A 238 3.61 14.40 22.60
CA LYS A 238 4.41 14.30 23.84
C LYS A 238 3.62 14.77 25.07
N LYS A 239 2.72 15.74 24.91
CA LYS A 239 1.91 16.28 26.02
C LYS A 239 0.67 15.43 26.27
N ASN A 240 -0.04 15.01 25.22
CA ASN A 240 -1.26 14.21 25.30
C ASN A 240 -1.00 12.81 24.73
N ARG A 241 -0.70 11.81 25.57
CA ARG A 241 -0.50 10.43 25.11
C ARG A 241 -1.75 9.78 24.50
N ASN A 242 -2.92 10.35 24.73
CA ASN A 242 -4.19 9.87 24.20
C ASN A 242 -4.39 10.23 22.72
N GLU A 243 -3.67 11.24 22.21
CA GLU A 243 -3.66 11.59 20.79
C GLU A 243 -2.52 10.85 20.10
N ASN A 244 -2.86 9.74 19.44
CA ASN A 244 -1.92 9.00 18.61
C ASN A 244 -2.46 8.85 17.18
N TYR A 245 -1.55 8.92 16.21
CA TYR A 245 -1.83 8.54 14.85
C TYR A 245 -1.00 7.32 14.49
N VAL A 246 -1.67 6.32 13.94
CA VAL A 246 -1.09 5.03 13.61
C VAL A 246 -1.01 4.91 12.09
N PHE A 247 0.17 4.58 11.60
CA PHE A 247 0.42 4.31 10.19
C PHE A 247 0.90 2.87 10.04
N ASP A 248 0.10 2.06 9.35
CA ASP A 248 0.37 0.64 9.13
C ASP A 248 1.12 0.44 7.81
N PHE A 249 2.24 -0.27 7.88
CA PHE A 249 3.03 -0.65 6.70
C PHE A 249 2.63 -2.02 6.17
N ARG A 250 2.41 -2.98 7.08
CA ARG A 250 2.15 -4.38 6.80
C ARG A 250 1.48 -5.03 8.01
N PRO A 251 0.78 -6.16 7.84
CA PRO A 251 0.22 -6.88 8.97
C PRO A 251 1.31 -7.48 9.87
N SER A 252 0.98 -7.68 11.15
CA SER A 252 1.94 -8.15 12.16
C SER A 252 2.49 -9.54 11.86
N TRP A 253 1.70 -10.42 11.26
CA TRP A 253 2.12 -11.78 10.92
C TRP A 253 3.22 -11.77 9.84
N GLU A 254 3.13 -10.88 8.84
CA GLU A 254 4.15 -10.75 7.79
C GLU A 254 5.47 -10.26 8.39
N ALA A 255 5.42 -9.26 9.27
CA ALA A 255 6.61 -8.80 9.99
C ALA A 255 7.23 -9.90 10.87
N GLN A 256 6.42 -10.84 11.37
CA GLN A 256 6.87 -11.97 12.18
C GLN A 256 7.59 -13.00 11.33
N GLU A 257 7.09 -13.29 10.12
CA GLU A 257 7.77 -14.16 9.16
C GLU A 257 9.14 -13.59 8.76
N HIS A 258 9.19 -12.28 8.45
CA HIS A 258 10.46 -11.60 8.17
C HIS A 258 11.42 -11.70 9.35
N ALA A 259 10.96 -11.43 10.59
CA ALA A 259 11.79 -11.54 11.78
C ALA A 259 12.31 -12.96 11.99
N ALA A 260 11.48 -13.99 11.80
CA ALA A 260 11.87 -15.39 11.88
C ALA A 260 12.87 -15.78 10.78
N HIS A 261 12.71 -15.25 9.57
CA HIS A 261 13.65 -15.43 8.48
C HIS A 261 15.03 -14.83 8.81
N TYR A 262 15.07 -13.59 9.31
CA TYR A 262 16.33 -12.96 9.75
C TYR A 262 16.98 -13.71 10.91
N ALA A 263 16.19 -14.18 11.89
CA ALA A 263 16.70 -14.98 12.99
C ALA A 263 17.35 -16.30 12.50
N ARG A 264 16.72 -16.99 11.53
CA ARG A 264 17.29 -18.19 10.90
C ARG A 264 18.60 -17.89 10.17
N GLN A 265 18.65 -16.84 9.34
CA GLN A 265 19.86 -16.45 8.64
C GLN A 265 20.99 -16.12 9.61
N ARG A 266 20.69 -15.39 10.69
CA ARG A 266 21.68 -15.04 11.71
C ARG A 266 22.17 -16.26 12.48
N LYS A 267 21.30 -17.23 12.77
CA LYS A 267 21.67 -18.50 13.40
C LYS A 267 22.64 -19.30 12.52
N ILE A 268 22.34 -19.42 11.23
CA ILE A 268 23.23 -20.07 10.26
C ILE A 268 24.56 -19.31 10.24
N MET A 269 24.55 -18.00 10.01
CA MET A 269 25.77 -17.19 9.98
C MET A 269 26.63 -17.38 11.26
N ASN A 270 26.02 -17.35 12.44
CA ASN A 270 26.74 -17.57 13.70
C ASN A 270 27.34 -18.97 13.80
N GLN A 271 26.64 -20.00 13.29
CA GLN A 271 27.16 -21.37 13.23
C GLN A 271 28.40 -21.43 12.32
N TRP A 272 28.36 -20.81 11.14
CA TRP A 272 29.51 -20.76 10.24
C TRP A 272 30.69 -19.99 10.87
N LEU A 273 30.41 -18.84 11.51
CA LEU A 273 31.43 -18.03 12.17
C LEU A 273 32.04 -18.70 13.41
N SER A 274 31.32 -19.60 14.09
CA SER A 274 31.87 -20.34 15.23
C SER A 274 33.07 -21.23 14.86
N GLY A 275 33.14 -21.72 13.62
CA GLY A 275 34.29 -22.47 13.11
C GLY A 275 35.57 -21.63 12.97
N TYR A 276 35.44 -20.31 12.90
CA TYR A 276 36.57 -19.37 12.80
C TYR A 276 37.01 -18.81 14.17
N GLN A 277 36.28 -19.11 15.25
CA GLN A 277 36.70 -18.76 16.62
C GLN A 277 37.74 -19.76 17.14
N THR A 278 38.95 -19.74 16.58
CA THR A 278 40.08 -20.47 17.15
C THR A 278 40.67 -19.70 18.35
N LYS A 279 41.03 -20.41 19.43
CA LYS A 279 41.60 -19.85 20.68
C LYS A 279 42.82 -18.93 20.48
N CYS A 280 43.54 -19.07 19.37
CA CYS A 280 44.82 -18.39 19.12
C CYS A 280 44.69 -17.08 18.31
N LEU A 281 43.50 -16.74 17.82
CA LEU A 281 43.21 -15.51 17.07
C LEU A 281 41.96 -14.83 17.63
N ALA A 282 41.89 -14.67 18.95
CA ALA A 282 40.89 -13.85 19.60
C ALA A 282 41.22 -12.36 19.40
N LEU A 283 41.18 -11.89 18.15
CA LEU A 283 41.00 -10.46 17.91
C LEU A 283 39.68 -10.08 18.61
N PRO A 284 39.67 -9.02 19.44
CA PRO A 284 38.44 -8.57 20.08
C PRO A 284 37.39 -8.39 18.98
N VAL A 285 36.22 -9.03 19.15
CA VAL A 285 35.15 -9.02 18.15
C VAL A 285 34.99 -7.58 17.66
N PRO A 286 35.32 -7.27 16.40
CA PRO A 286 35.23 -5.91 15.90
C PRO A 286 33.83 -5.39 16.21
N SER A 287 33.70 -4.17 16.74
CA SER A 287 32.40 -3.59 17.07
C SER A 287 31.42 -3.56 15.86
N SER A 288 31.96 -3.68 14.64
CA SER A 288 31.26 -3.87 13.38
C SER A 288 30.75 -5.30 13.13
N MET A 289 31.39 -6.34 13.66
CA MET A 289 31.04 -7.76 13.46
C MET A 289 29.86 -8.24 14.30
N LYS A 290 29.44 -7.51 15.33
CA LYS A 290 28.19 -7.86 16.05
C LYS A 290 26.95 -7.78 15.14
N LEU A 291 27.01 -7.04 14.03
CA LEU A 291 25.84 -6.67 13.21
C LEU A 291 26.19 -6.54 11.72
N LEU A 292 26.74 -7.60 11.10
CA LEU A 292 26.80 -7.66 9.63
C LEU A 292 25.41 -7.97 9.08
N ARG A 293 24.87 -7.02 8.31
CA ARG A 293 23.71 -7.24 7.43
C ARG A 293 24.18 -8.03 6.21
N LEU A 294 23.41 -9.03 5.80
CA LEU A 294 23.37 -9.43 4.41
C LEU A 294 22.81 -8.24 3.62
N SER A 295 23.69 -7.51 2.95
CA SER A 295 23.31 -6.48 1.99
C SER A 295 22.80 -7.17 0.72
N TYR A 296 21.56 -6.88 0.35
CA TYR A 296 21.07 -6.99 -1.03
C TYR A 296 21.05 -5.60 -1.66
#